data_AF-A0A819LA84-F1
#
_entry.id   AF-A0A819LA84-F1
#
_cell.length_a   1.000
_cell.length_b   1.000
_cell.length_c   1.000
_cell.angle_alpha   90.00
_cell.angle_beta   90.00
_cell.angle_gamma   90.00
#
_symmetry.space_group_name_H-M   'P 1'
#
loop_
_entity.id
_entity.type
_entity.pdbx_description
1 polymer ?
#
loop_
_entity_poly.entity_id
_entity_poly.type
_entity_poly.pdbx_seq_one_letter_code
_entity_poly.pdbx_strand_id
1 'polypeptide(L)'
;MSRGAIDFISLMYNVDMQTSLIEMVRSTVILTLNPEYSQIDGGFYLLTDAFERNCKNVPDGRCKIYTNTRVKGVHYIENPNNSSIRPWVRLVIGENSTTIRFDSVIVSTTARAASLIEFEPRSLFIDKYRALRQLHYDCATKIAHSFSRPFWRAENIQGGYSITDLPIRFVFYNNFNTTANSVNDGAFILTSYVWATDALL
;
A
#
# COMPACT_ATOMS: atom_id res chain seq x y z
N MET A 1 15.25 -12.11 30.19
CA MET A 1 15.08 -10.65 29.98
C MET A 1 13.94 -10.17 30.86
N SER A 2 14.01 -8.96 31.41
CA SER A 2 12.89 -8.37 32.17
C SER A 2 11.77 -7.93 31.22
N ARG A 3 10.53 -7.88 31.71
CA ARG A 3 9.39 -7.38 30.90
C ARG A 3 9.65 -5.97 30.38
N GLY A 4 10.18 -5.07 31.22
CA GLY A 4 10.52 -3.70 30.80
C GLY A 4 11.59 -3.63 29.70
N ALA A 5 12.54 -4.57 29.66
CA ALA A 5 13.51 -4.63 28.55
C ALA A 5 12.87 -5.11 27.24
N ILE A 6 11.91 -6.04 27.33
CA ILE A 6 11.14 -6.53 26.17
C ILE A 6 10.25 -5.40 25.63
N ASP A 7 9.56 -4.69 26.53
CA ASP A 7 8.71 -3.55 26.16
C ASP A 7 9.53 -2.43 25.52
N PHE A 8 10.69 -2.10 26.09
CA PHE A 8 11.59 -1.09 25.52
C PHE A 8 12.11 -1.48 24.13
N ILE A 9 12.49 -2.75 23.91
CA ILE A 9 12.92 -3.24 22.60
C ILE A 9 11.74 -3.19 21.61
N SER A 10 10.54 -3.61 22.02
CA SER A 10 9.35 -3.54 21.18
C SER A 10 9.01 -2.08 20.80
N LEU A 11 9.10 -1.15 21.76
CA LEU A 11 8.92 0.29 21.56
C LEU A 11 9.94 0.88 20.58
N MET A 12 11.23 0.60 20.78
CA MET A 12 12.32 1.20 20.01
C MET A 12 12.47 0.64 18.60
N TYR A 13 12.20 -0.65 18.41
CA TYR A 13 12.30 -1.32 17.11
C TYR A 13 10.97 -1.43 16.38
N ASN A 14 9.89 -0.93 16.97
CA ASN A 14 8.52 -1.09 16.48
C ASN A 14 8.19 -2.54 16.11
N VAL A 15 8.69 -3.47 16.92
CA VAL A 15 8.44 -4.89 16.72
C VAL A 15 7.04 -5.16 17.20
N ASP A 16 6.10 -5.19 16.25
CA ASP A 16 4.75 -5.65 16.51
C ASP A 16 4.79 -7.14 16.85
N MET A 17 4.51 -7.45 18.11
CA MET A 17 4.49 -8.82 18.64
C MET A 17 3.37 -9.68 18.05
N GLN A 18 2.47 -9.10 17.24
CA GLN A 18 1.45 -9.85 16.49
C GLN A 18 2.00 -10.42 15.16
N THR A 19 3.18 -9.98 14.71
CA THR A 19 3.80 -10.48 13.49
C THR A 19 4.54 -11.80 13.73
N SER A 20 4.53 -12.69 12.74
CA SER A 20 5.29 -13.93 12.83
C SER A 20 6.79 -13.67 12.85
N LEU A 21 7.56 -14.49 13.59
CA LEU A 21 9.01 -14.37 13.66
C LEU A 21 9.68 -14.38 12.27
N ILE A 22 9.16 -15.20 11.34
CA ILE A 22 9.69 -15.30 9.98
C ILE A 22 9.52 -13.97 9.22
N GLU A 23 8.38 -13.29 9.38
CA GLU A 23 8.16 -11.99 8.75
C GLU A 23 8.98 -10.88 9.41
N MET A 24 9.18 -10.93 10.73
CA MET A 24 10.07 -10.00 11.42
C MET A 24 11.52 -10.14 10.92
N VAL A 25 12.03 -11.37 10.81
CA VAL A 25 13.37 -11.63 10.28
C VAL A 25 13.49 -11.17 8.83
N ARG A 26 12.50 -11.50 7.99
CA ARG A 26 12.48 -11.09 6.59
C ARG A 26 12.49 -9.57 6.44
N SER A 27 11.62 -8.87 7.18
CA SER A 27 11.56 -7.40 7.20
C SER A 27 12.90 -6.80 7.64
N THR A 28 13.48 -7.31 8.72
CA THR A 28 14.79 -6.88 9.21
C THR A 28 15.86 -7.03 8.12
N VAL A 29 15.96 -8.21 7.50
CA VAL A 29 16.93 -8.49 6.43
C VAL A 29 16.78 -7.50 5.27
N ILE A 30 15.55 -7.20 4.86
CA ILE A 30 15.27 -6.30 3.74
C ILE A 30 15.60 -4.84 4.10
N LEU A 31 15.27 -4.39 5.31
CA LEU A 31 15.36 -2.98 5.69
C LEU A 31 16.71 -2.57 6.30
N THR A 32 17.49 -3.50 6.86
CA THR A 32 18.70 -3.15 7.63
C THR A 32 20.01 -3.59 7.00
N LEU A 33 20.03 -4.64 6.18
CA LEU A 33 21.29 -5.24 5.75
C LEU A 33 22.01 -4.51 4.60
N ASN A 34 21.36 -3.55 3.91
CA ASN A 34 21.99 -2.62 2.95
C ASN A 34 21.06 -1.42 2.64
N PRO A 35 20.96 -0.40 3.52
CA PRO A 35 19.96 0.65 3.35
C PRO A 35 20.46 1.77 2.43
N GLU A 36 20.22 1.64 1.14
CA GLU A 36 20.17 2.80 0.23
C GLU A 36 18.71 3.19 0.00
N TYR A 37 18.30 4.33 0.55
CA TYR A 37 16.95 4.85 0.37
C TYR A 37 16.94 5.90 -0.74
N SER A 38 15.99 5.75 -1.66
CA SER A 38 15.70 6.74 -2.70
C SER A 38 14.27 7.24 -2.56
N GLN A 39 14.05 8.48 -2.97
CA GLN A 39 12.73 9.09 -3.01
C GLN A 39 12.44 9.63 -4.41
N ILE A 40 11.15 9.75 -4.74
CA ILE A 40 10.72 10.46 -5.94
C ILE A 40 10.46 11.91 -5.55
N ASP A 41 11.32 12.81 -6.02
CA ASP A 41 11.15 14.24 -5.78
C ASP A 41 9.86 14.74 -6.44
N GLY A 42 9.07 15.50 -5.67
CA GLY A 42 7.72 15.91 -6.07
C GLY A 42 6.61 14.95 -5.66
N GLY A 43 6.94 13.77 -5.15
CA GLY A 43 6.00 12.83 -4.53
C GLY A 43 5.70 11.59 -5.37
N PHE A 44 5.24 10.52 -4.69
CA PHE A 44 5.08 9.20 -5.30
C PHE A 44 3.96 9.12 -6.35
N TYR A 45 3.02 10.08 -6.36
CA TYR A 45 1.96 10.12 -7.39
C TYR A 45 2.51 10.31 -8.81
N LEU A 46 3.71 10.89 -8.95
CA LEU A 46 4.37 11.04 -10.25
C LEU A 46 4.62 9.68 -10.93
N LEU A 47 4.84 8.62 -10.13
CA LEU A 47 4.98 7.27 -10.64
C LEU A 47 3.66 6.76 -11.23
N THR A 48 2.54 6.94 -10.52
CA THR A 48 1.22 6.53 -11.01
C THR A 48 0.80 7.33 -12.23
N ASP A 49 1.08 8.63 -12.27
CA ASP A 49 0.83 9.48 -13.43
C ASP A 49 1.65 9.08 -14.65
N ALA A 50 2.90 8.65 -14.44
CA ALA A 50 3.74 8.14 -15.52
C ALA A 50 3.16 6.84 -16.10
N PHE A 51 2.68 5.92 -15.26
CA PHE A 51 1.99 4.72 -15.72
C PHE A 51 0.71 5.04 -16.51
N GLU A 52 -0.10 5.98 -16.03
CA GLU A 52 -1.32 6.41 -16.73
C GLU A 52 -1.00 7.04 -18.10
N ARG A 53 0.00 7.93 -18.17
CA ARG A 53 0.45 8.53 -19.43
C ARG A 53 0.95 7.47 -20.41
N ASN A 54 1.77 6.53 -19.94
CA ASN A 54 2.25 5.42 -20.77
C ASN A 54 1.11 4.55 -21.28
N CYS A 55 0.09 4.27 -20.46
CA CYS A 55 -1.12 3.55 -20.88
C CYS A 55 -1.87 4.27 -22.02
N LYS A 56 -2.06 5.59 -21.91
CA LYS A 56 -2.73 6.40 -22.95
C LYS A 56 -1.98 6.44 -24.28
N ASN A 57 -0.65 6.32 -24.23
CA ASN A 57 0.20 6.33 -25.42
C ASN A 57 0.30 4.97 -26.13
N VAL A 58 -0.30 3.90 -25.59
CA VAL A 58 -0.30 2.59 -26.24
C VAL A 58 -1.19 2.63 -27.50
N PRO A 59 -0.65 2.31 -28.70
CA PRO A 59 -1.43 2.27 -29.93
C PRO A 59 -2.62 1.31 -29.85
N ASP A 60 -3.66 1.61 -30.63
CA ASP A 60 -4.86 0.80 -30.82
C ASP A 60 -5.79 0.69 -29.59
N GLY A 61 -5.62 1.57 -28.60
CA GLY A 61 -6.49 1.60 -27.41
C GLY A 61 -6.43 0.31 -26.59
N ARG A 62 -5.31 -0.41 -26.65
CA ARG A 62 -5.09 -1.68 -25.93
C ARG A 62 -5.00 -1.50 -24.41
N CYS A 63 -4.74 -0.27 -23.95
CA CYS A 63 -4.75 0.09 -22.55
C CYS A 63 -5.83 1.13 -22.28
N LYS A 64 -6.81 0.77 -21.45
CA LYS A 64 -7.93 1.64 -21.05
C LYS A 64 -8.12 1.54 -19.55
N ILE A 65 -8.19 2.70 -18.90
CA ILE A 65 -8.42 2.79 -17.46
C ILE A 65 -9.86 3.25 -17.25
N TYR A 66 -10.63 2.45 -16.51
CA TYR A 66 -12.00 2.75 -16.15
C TYR A 66 -12.07 3.07 -14.66
N THR A 67 -12.37 4.32 -14.31
CA THR A 67 -12.61 4.74 -12.92
C THR A 67 -14.08 4.55 -12.54
N ASN A 68 -14.41 4.61 -11.25
CA ASN A 68 -15.78 4.42 -10.74
C ASN A 68 -16.46 3.11 -11.19
N THR A 69 -15.64 2.11 -11.51
CA THR A 69 -16.06 0.86 -12.17
C THR A 69 -15.73 -0.30 -11.24
N ARG A 70 -16.56 -0.51 -10.21
CA ARG A 70 -16.32 -1.56 -9.21
C ARG A 70 -16.68 -2.93 -9.77
N VAL A 71 -15.72 -3.85 -9.78
CA VAL A 71 -15.96 -5.27 -10.09
C VAL A 71 -16.65 -5.94 -8.90
N LYS A 72 -17.74 -6.66 -9.17
CA LYS A 72 -18.50 -7.44 -8.18
C LYS A 72 -18.35 -8.95 -8.39
N GLY A 73 -18.13 -9.39 -9.63
CA GLY A 73 -18.06 -10.80 -9.96
C GLY A 73 -17.05 -11.10 -11.07
N VAL A 74 -16.43 -12.27 -10.98
CA VAL A 74 -15.45 -12.85 -11.92
C VAL A 74 -15.90 -14.28 -12.18
N HIS A 75 -16.60 -14.50 -13.28
CA HIS A 75 -17.23 -15.79 -13.58
C HIS A 75 -16.53 -16.43 -14.77
N TYR A 76 -15.98 -17.62 -14.57
CA TYR A 76 -15.46 -18.43 -15.66
C TYR A 76 -16.63 -19.03 -16.43
N ILE A 77 -16.64 -18.82 -17.74
CA ILE A 77 -17.68 -19.30 -18.65
C ILE A 77 -17.06 -20.19 -19.72
N GLU A 78 -17.80 -21.20 -20.14
CA GLU A 78 -17.39 -22.06 -21.26
C GLU A 78 -17.21 -21.22 -22.53
N ASN A 79 -16.22 -21.59 -23.34
CA ASN A 79 -15.97 -20.91 -24.59
C ASN A 79 -17.08 -21.29 -25.60
N PRO A 80 -17.86 -20.33 -26.13
CA PRO A 80 -18.93 -20.64 -27.08
C PRO A 80 -18.39 -21.22 -28.40
N ASN A 81 -17.12 -20.95 -28.72
CA ASN A 81 -16.44 -21.58 -29.83
C ASN A 81 -15.69 -22.79 -29.28
N ASN A 82 -16.25 -23.98 -29.51
CA ASN A 82 -15.80 -25.31 -29.02
C ASN A 82 -14.35 -25.71 -29.44
N SER A 83 -13.56 -24.76 -29.93
CA SER A 83 -12.21 -24.90 -30.48
C SER A 83 -11.10 -24.48 -29.51
N SER A 84 -11.42 -23.88 -28.36
CA SER A 84 -10.43 -23.42 -27.38
C SER A 84 -10.65 -24.06 -26.01
N ILE A 85 -9.60 -24.71 -25.48
CA ILE A 85 -9.61 -25.42 -24.18
C ILE A 85 -9.78 -24.46 -23.00
N ARG A 86 -9.50 -23.15 -23.18
CA ARG A 86 -9.52 -22.17 -22.09
C ARG A 86 -10.90 -21.50 -21.96
N PRO A 87 -11.50 -21.48 -20.75
CA PRO A 87 -12.73 -20.75 -20.50
C PRO A 87 -12.51 -19.25 -20.63
N TRP A 88 -13.53 -18.53 -21.08
CA TRP A 88 -13.54 -17.07 -21.01
C TRP A 88 -13.87 -16.61 -19.59
N VAL A 89 -13.55 -15.36 -19.29
CA VAL A 89 -13.88 -14.74 -18.01
C VAL A 89 -14.87 -13.62 -18.24
N ARG A 90 -16.02 -13.71 -17.59
CA ARG A 90 -17.04 -12.66 -17.55
C ARG A 90 -16.88 -11.86 -16.26
N LEU A 91 -16.61 -10.57 -16.38
CA LEU A 91 -16.67 -9.64 -15.27
C LEU A 91 -18.09 -9.11 -15.10
N VAL A 92 -18.55 -8.99 -13.85
CA VAL A 92 -19.78 -8.31 -13.46
C VAL A 92 -19.39 -7.01 -12.76
N ILE A 93 -19.90 -5.88 -13.24
CA ILE A 93 -19.38 -4.56 -12.91
C ILE A 93 -20.53 -3.61 -12.54
N GLY A 94 -20.26 -2.71 -11.59
CA GLY A 94 -21.16 -1.61 -11.23
C GLY A 94 -22.42 -2.06 -10.49
N GLU A 95 -23.34 -1.13 -10.28
CA GLU A 95 -24.62 -1.43 -9.61
C GLU A 95 -25.60 -2.13 -10.53
N ASN A 96 -25.66 -1.69 -11.80
CA ASN A 96 -26.54 -2.27 -12.82
C ASN A 96 -26.06 -3.63 -13.35
N SER A 97 -25.02 -4.22 -12.74
CA SER A 97 -24.48 -5.55 -13.07
C SER A 97 -24.17 -5.72 -14.56
N THR A 98 -23.55 -4.71 -15.16
CA THR A 98 -23.09 -4.79 -16.56
C THR A 98 -22.01 -5.86 -16.68
N THR A 99 -21.97 -6.54 -17.82
CA THR A 99 -21.01 -7.64 -18.02
C THR A 99 -20.07 -7.38 -19.18
N ILE A 100 -18.79 -7.71 -18.98
CA ILE A 100 -17.72 -7.58 -19.98
C ILE A 100 -16.95 -8.89 -20.02
N ARG A 101 -16.48 -9.30 -21.21
CA ARG A 101 -15.77 -10.56 -21.43
C ARG A 101 -14.29 -10.33 -21.69
N PHE A 102 -13.45 -11.20 -21.14
CA PHE A 102 -12.00 -11.18 -21.29
C PHE A 102 -11.48 -12.62 -21.43
N ASP A 103 -10.33 -12.78 -22.07
CA ASP A 103 -9.64 -14.08 -22.15
C ASP A 103 -8.96 -14.45 -20.83
N SER A 104 -8.58 -13.46 -20.03
CA SER A 104 -7.90 -13.62 -18.74
C SER A 104 -8.10 -12.40 -17.87
N VAL A 105 -8.08 -12.59 -16.55
CA VAL A 105 -8.25 -11.53 -15.56
C VAL A 105 -7.18 -11.65 -14.49
N ILE A 106 -6.51 -10.53 -14.18
CA ILE A 106 -5.60 -10.39 -13.05
C ILE A 106 -6.31 -9.53 -12.00
N VAL A 107 -6.51 -10.09 -10.81
CA VAL A 107 -7.10 -9.37 -9.67
C VAL A 107 -5.98 -8.81 -8.82
N SER A 108 -5.72 -7.50 -8.96
CA SER A 108 -4.64 -6.80 -8.26
C SER A 108 -5.14 -5.97 -7.06
N THR A 109 -6.30 -6.31 -6.51
CA THR A 109 -6.87 -5.63 -5.33
C THR A 109 -6.24 -6.17 -4.04
N THR A 110 -6.48 -5.50 -2.92
CA THR A 110 -6.17 -6.07 -1.59
C THR A 110 -6.94 -7.37 -1.37
N ALA A 111 -6.45 -8.25 -0.49
CA ALA A 111 -7.12 -9.54 -0.25
C ALA A 111 -8.54 -9.35 0.32
N ARG A 112 -8.74 -8.31 1.14
CA ARG A 112 -10.06 -7.94 1.66
C ARG A 112 -11.00 -7.49 0.55
N ALA A 113 -10.56 -6.63 -0.36
CA ALA A 113 -11.36 -6.25 -1.52
C ALA A 113 -11.66 -7.46 -2.43
N ALA A 114 -10.67 -8.33 -2.67
CA ALA A 114 -10.85 -9.55 -3.46
C ALA A 114 -11.86 -10.50 -2.81
N SER A 115 -11.90 -10.59 -1.47
CA SER A 115 -12.86 -11.44 -0.74
C SER A 115 -14.32 -10.99 -0.90
N LEU A 116 -14.56 -9.75 -1.35
CA LEU A 116 -15.88 -9.20 -1.64
C LEU A 116 -16.29 -9.37 -3.11
N ILE A 117 -15.41 -9.91 -3.96
CA ILE A 117 -15.71 -10.25 -5.35
C ILE A 117 -16.24 -11.68 -5.38
N GLU A 118 -17.32 -11.91 -6.11
CA GLU A 118 -17.87 -13.24 -6.38
C GLU A 118 -17.05 -13.95 -7.46
N PHE A 119 -16.56 -15.16 -7.18
CA PHE A 119 -15.79 -15.99 -8.09
C PHE A 119 -16.59 -17.27 -8.37
N GLU A 120 -16.88 -17.52 -9.65
CA GLU A 120 -17.61 -18.71 -10.09
C GLU A 120 -16.77 -19.52 -11.10
N PRO A 121 -16.70 -20.86 -10.99
CA PRO A 121 -17.41 -21.70 -10.03
C PRO A 121 -16.78 -21.68 -8.62
N ARG A 122 -17.60 -21.48 -7.57
CA ARG A 122 -17.12 -21.37 -6.16
C ARG A 122 -16.24 -22.53 -5.69
N SER A 123 -16.47 -23.74 -6.20
CA SER A 123 -15.72 -24.95 -5.83
C SER A 123 -14.22 -24.83 -6.07
N LEU A 124 -13.79 -24.07 -7.09
CA LEU A 124 -12.37 -23.85 -7.40
C LEU A 124 -11.70 -22.79 -6.52
N PHE A 125 -12.47 -22.03 -5.75
CA PHE A 125 -12.00 -20.85 -5.03
C PHE A 125 -12.18 -20.93 -3.52
N ILE A 126 -12.74 -22.01 -2.96
CA ILE A 126 -13.06 -22.09 -1.53
C ILE A 126 -11.84 -21.84 -0.62
N ASP A 127 -10.70 -22.47 -0.89
CA ASP A 127 -9.51 -22.31 -0.07
C ASP A 127 -8.84 -20.96 -0.30
N LYS A 128 -8.91 -20.43 -1.53
CA LYS A 128 -8.49 -19.05 -1.83
C LYS A 128 -9.34 -18.06 -1.03
N TYR A 129 -10.66 -18.21 -0.99
CA TYR A 129 -11.55 -17.36 -0.21
C TYR A 129 -11.29 -17.42 1.29
N ARG A 130 -10.95 -18.60 1.82
CA ARG A 130 -10.55 -18.75 3.23
C ARG A 130 -9.26 -17.98 3.47
N ALA A 131 -8.23 -18.19 2.64
CA ALA A 131 -6.95 -17.49 2.74
C ALA A 131 -7.12 -15.96 2.64
N LEU A 132 -7.88 -15.46 1.67
CA LEU A 132 -8.13 -14.03 1.47
C LEU A 132 -8.80 -13.37 2.69
N ARG A 133 -9.71 -14.09 3.37
CA ARG A 133 -10.39 -13.59 4.58
C ARG A 133 -9.55 -13.66 5.84
N GLN A 134 -8.63 -14.62 5.92
CA GLN A 134 -7.75 -14.81 7.07
C GLN A 134 -6.48 -13.96 7.00
N LEU A 135 -6.12 -13.44 5.82
CA LEU A 135 -4.97 -12.57 5.67
C LEU A 135 -5.12 -11.34 6.57
N HIS A 136 -4.16 -11.15 7.47
CA HIS A 136 -4.09 -10.03 8.39
C HIS A 136 -3.62 -8.78 7.62
N TYR A 137 -4.36 -7.68 7.78
CA TYR A 137 -3.94 -6.35 7.33
C TYR A 137 -3.74 -5.51 8.57
N ASP A 138 -2.58 -4.88 8.64
CA ASP A 138 -2.27 -3.99 9.73
C ASP A 138 -2.82 -2.57 9.47
N CYS A 139 -3.10 -1.83 10.53
CA CYS A 139 -3.54 -0.45 10.45
C CYS A 139 -2.34 0.49 10.37
N ALA A 140 -2.53 1.64 9.72
CA ALA A 140 -1.49 2.65 9.58
C ALA A 140 -2.12 4.03 9.54
N THR A 141 -1.67 4.94 10.42
CA THR A 141 -2.14 6.31 10.48
C THR A 141 -0.97 7.27 10.33
N LYS A 142 -1.13 8.28 9.47
CA LYS A 142 -0.12 9.30 9.16
C LYS A 142 -0.73 10.67 9.42
N ILE A 143 -0.07 11.48 10.23
CA ILE A 143 -0.43 12.87 10.49
C ILE A 143 0.71 13.75 10.04
N ALA A 144 0.44 14.60 9.05
CA ALA A 144 1.40 15.56 8.53
C ALA A 144 0.96 16.98 8.86
N HIS A 145 1.93 17.83 9.20
CA HIS A 145 1.72 19.25 9.45
C HIS A 145 2.60 20.07 8.51
N SER A 146 2.03 21.14 7.97
CA SER A 146 2.76 22.15 7.20
C SER A 146 3.08 23.34 8.09
N PHE A 147 4.32 23.80 8.03
CA PHE A 147 4.82 24.95 8.76
C PHE A 147 5.35 25.99 7.78
N SER A 148 5.21 27.27 8.13
CA SER A 148 5.78 28.37 7.33
C SER A 148 7.31 28.36 7.31
N ARG A 149 7.94 27.72 8.30
CA ARG A 149 9.38 27.52 8.38
C ARG A 149 9.70 26.10 8.87
N PRO A 150 10.71 25.42 8.30
CA PRO A 150 11.17 24.12 8.78
C PRO A 150 12.02 24.28 10.05
N PHE A 151 11.36 24.49 11.20
CA PHE A 151 12.03 24.82 12.46
C PHE A 151 13.09 23.79 12.89
N TRP A 152 12.90 22.51 12.55
CA TRP A 152 13.85 21.43 12.83
C TRP A 152 15.20 21.61 12.14
N ARG A 153 15.28 22.34 11.01
CA ARG A 153 16.55 22.64 10.35
C ARG A 153 17.45 23.57 11.18
N ALA A 154 16.86 24.44 12.00
CA ALA A 154 17.62 25.29 12.92
C ALA A 154 18.31 24.48 14.04
N GLU A 155 17.82 23.28 14.30
CA GLU A 155 18.40 22.31 15.23
C GLU A 155 19.36 21.33 14.51
N ASN A 156 19.78 21.64 13.28
CA ASN A 156 20.61 20.80 12.41
C ASN A 156 20.01 19.41 12.09
N ILE A 157 18.68 19.27 12.13
CA ILE A 157 18.00 18.02 11.74
C ILE A 157 17.79 18.02 10.22
N GLN A 158 18.48 17.10 9.53
CA GLN A 158 18.44 16.92 8.08
C GLN A 158 17.94 15.52 7.73
N GLY A 159 16.63 15.32 7.92
CA GLY A 159 15.96 14.07 7.57
C GLY A 159 15.99 13.05 8.68
N GLY A 160 15.77 11.79 8.32
CA GLY A 160 15.62 10.71 9.28
C GLY A 160 14.33 10.87 10.08
N TYR A 161 14.36 10.36 11.32
CA TYR A 161 13.19 10.34 12.17
C TYR A 161 13.56 10.35 13.66
N SER A 162 12.64 10.83 14.48
CA SER A 162 12.68 10.70 15.94
C SER A 162 11.68 9.65 16.37
N ILE A 163 12.03 8.91 17.44
CA ILE A 163 11.18 7.90 18.07
C ILE A 163 10.85 8.37 19.48
N THR A 164 9.61 8.17 19.90
CA THR A 164 9.13 8.45 21.25
C THR A 164 8.09 7.42 21.67
N ASP A 165 7.93 7.25 22.99
CA ASP A 165 6.85 6.50 23.63
C ASP A 165 5.53 7.28 23.72
N LEU A 166 5.54 8.57 23.38
CA LEU A 166 4.32 9.37 23.23
C LEU A 166 3.43 8.82 22.11
N PRO A 167 2.11 9.08 22.14
CA PRO A 167 1.16 8.58 21.13
C PRO A 167 1.53 8.88 19.67
N ILE A 168 2.33 9.93 19.41
CA ILE A 168 2.79 10.28 18.07
C ILE A 168 3.81 9.27 17.48
N ARG A 169 4.50 8.52 18.34
CA ARG A 169 5.51 7.48 18.09
C ARG A 169 6.69 7.86 17.21
N PHE A 170 6.44 8.17 15.94
CA PHE A 170 7.47 8.47 14.95
C PHE A 170 7.24 9.83 14.32
N VAL A 171 8.27 10.68 14.37
CA VAL A 171 8.30 11.95 13.66
C VAL A 171 9.32 11.82 12.53
N PHE A 172 8.89 11.87 11.27
CA PHE A 172 9.79 11.82 10.12
C PHE A 172 10.08 13.22 9.61
N TYR A 173 11.35 13.59 9.62
CA TYR A 173 11.81 14.86 9.09
C TYR A 173 12.01 14.74 7.60
N ASN A 174 11.42 15.69 6.91
CA ASN A 174 11.40 15.69 5.48
C ASN A 174 12.67 16.35 4.92
N ASN A 175 13.29 15.70 3.93
CA ASN A 175 14.41 16.23 3.15
C ASN A 175 13.99 16.84 1.80
N PHE A 176 12.69 16.87 1.48
CA PHE A 176 12.20 17.58 0.31
C PHE A 176 12.62 19.06 0.37
N ASN A 177 12.86 19.62 -0.81
CA ASN A 177 13.21 21.01 -1.06
C ASN A 177 14.71 21.33 -0.86
N THR A 178 15.57 20.68 -1.66
CA THR A 178 16.98 21.07 -1.87
C THR A 178 17.13 22.33 -2.74
N THR A 179 16.05 22.76 -3.42
CA THR A 179 16.00 24.05 -4.12
C THR A 179 15.64 25.22 -3.22
N ALA A 180 15.08 24.95 -2.04
CA ALA A 180 14.83 25.95 -1.01
C ALA A 180 16.08 26.15 -0.15
N ASN A 181 17.04 26.90 -0.69
CA ASN A 181 18.15 27.48 0.09
C ASN A 181 17.66 28.58 1.08
N SER A 182 16.35 28.77 1.21
CA SER A 182 15.71 29.74 2.08
C SER A 182 15.11 29.03 3.29
N VAL A 183 15.56 29.43 4.49
CA VAL A 183 15.00 29.03 5.79
C VAL A 183 13.53 29.47 5.94
N ASN A 184 13.01 30.28 5.01
CA ASN A 184 11.67 30.86 5.02
C ASN A 184 10.68 30.18 4.06
N ASP A 185 11.10 29.12 3.37
CA ASP A 185 10.20 28.39 2.48
C ASP A 185 9.44 27.35 3.30
N GLY A 186 8.11 27.41 3.23
CA GLY A 186 7.24 26.49 3.97
C GLY A 186 7.57 25.02 3.70
N ALA A 187 7.45 24.19 4.73
CA ALA A 187 7.78 22.78 4.68
C ALA A 187 6.78 21.96 5.48
N PHE A 188 6.57 20.71 5.08
CA PHE A 188 5.78 19.77 5.86
C PHE A 188 6.68 18.73 6.54
N ILE A 189 6.20 18.25 7.68
CA ILE A 189 6.80 17.19 8.49
C ILE A 189 5.72 16.15 8.80
N LEU A 190 6.09 14.88 8.79
CA LEU A 190 5.21 13.81 9.22
C LEU A 190 5.36 13.68 10.74
N THR A 191 4.50 14.37 11.47
CA THR A 191 4.57 14.49 12.94
C THR A 191 4.14 13.22 13.67
N SER A 192 3.42 12.33 13.00
CA SER A 192 3.10 11.01 13.53
C SER A 192 2.97 10.03 12.37
N TYR A 193 3.63 8.89 12.50
CA TYR A 193 3.40 7.72 11.67
C TYR A 193 3.36 6.49 12.55
N VAL A 194 2.16 5.95 12.75
CA VAL A 194 1.88 4.83 13.63
C VAL A 194 1.32 3.64 12.86
N TRP A 195 1.56 2.44 13.38
CA TRP A 195 1.07 1.16 12.87
C TRP A 195 0.31 0.39 13.95
N ALA A 196 -0.37 -0.68 13.56
CA ALA A 196 -1.03 -1.60 14.48
C ALA A 196 -1.96 -0.92 15.48
N THR A 197 -1.84 -1.32 16.74
CA THR A 197 -2.70 -0.85 17.82
C THR A 197 -2.59 0.66 17.99
N ASP A 198 -1.39 1.25 17.78
CA ASP A 198 -1.18 2.70 17.89
C ASP A 198 -1.94 3.48 16.80
N ALA A 199 -2.23 2.86 15.65
CA ALA A 199 -2.99 3.48 14.56
C ALA A 199 -4.52 3.43 14.76
N LEU A 200 -4.99 2.64 15.73
CA LEU A 200 -6.42 2.46 16.05
C LEU A 200 -6.91 3.37 17.19
N LEU A 201 -5.99 4.11 17.84
CA LEU A 201 -6.28 5.10 18.88
C LEU A 201 -6.73 6.43 18.26
#